data_AF-A0A660NDF1-F1
#
_entry.id   AF-A0A660NDF1-F1
#
_cell.length_a   1.000
_cell.length_b   1.000
_cell.length_c   1.000
_cell.angle_alpha   90.00
_cell.angle_beta   90.00
_cell.angle_gamma   90.00
#
_symmetry.space_group_name_H-M   'P 1'
#
loop_
_entity.id
_entity.type
_entity.pdbx_description
1 polymer ?
#
loop_
_entity_poly.entity_id
_entity_poly.type
_entity_poly.pdbx_seq_one_letter_code
_entity_poly.pdbx_strand_id
1 'polypeptide(L)'
;MLSYLKKLFHQQSYVASALQASDQKGCGKRAYQKASVTVEAAFVFPMFLFLMMILLIPLRIMRAQRRMQAVVESVCKDCCQYAYAKYTLLPLASSSLDGIFNLDSQEMEVLKKMGEYLPYLEGAALGEFSAMRARDAAQDRHIEGIHGLKTSCMRENNMIVIRLDYQYRLPFSVFGKTSVNQFVVSSRRAWVGKDGMELPIEGAKKEDDEEMVYVGRTSTRYHLSPNCHYLANDARAVSIFEVGNLRNKSGGKYHACARCGAALGSSTVYIMPSGTTYHSSLSCSAITAYVRKVKKSEVEYLGVCSYCGGVH
;
A
#
# COMPACT_ATOMS: atom_id res chain seq x y z
N MET A 1 71.32 -67.19 -20.94
CA MET A 1 70.24 -66.19 -21.16
C MET A 1 69.68 -66.12 -22.58
N LEU A 2 70.36 -66.63 -23.63
CA LEU A 2 69.87 -66.55 -25.03
C LEU A 2 68.91 -67.70 -25.46
N SER A 3 68.79 -68.78 -24.68
CA SER A 3 67.90 -69.93 -24.98
C SER A 3 66.44 -69.67 -24.55
N TYR A 4 66.23 -68.92 -23.47
CA TYR A 4 64.89 -68.64 -22.93
C TYR A 4 64.13 -67.61 -23.77
N LEU A 5 64.83 -66.63 -24.36
CA LEU A 5 64.23 -65.61 -25.22
C LEU A 5 63.75 -66.17 -26.58
N LYS A 6 64.42 -67.18 -27.14
CA LYS A 6 63.99 -67.82 -28.40
C LYS A 6 62.69 -68.62 -28.28
N LYS A 7 62.39 -69.21 -27.11
CA LYS A 7 61.13 -69.91 -26.87
C LYS A 7 59.93 -68.97 -26.78
N LEU A 8 60.10 -67.78 -26.20
CA LEU A 8 59.05 -66.76 -26.09
C LEU A 8 58.65 -66.16 -27.45
N PHE A 9 59.61 -65.91 -28.35
CA PHE A 9 59.31 -65.41 -29.70
C PHE A 9 58.66 -66.46 -30.61
N HIS A 10 59.00 -67.73 -30.46
CA HIS A 10 58.39 -68.81 -31.26
C HIS A 10 56.96 -69.15 -30.79
N GLN A 11 56.63 -68.90 -29.52
CA GLN A 11 55.29 -69.11 -28.98
C GLN A 11 54.33 -67.95 -29.35
N GLN A 12 54.84 -66.74 -29.56
CA GLN A 12 54.04 -65.60 -30.05
C GLN A 12 53.65 -65.71 -31.53
N SER A 13 54.46 -66.34 -32.39
CA SER A 13 54.16 -66.45 -33.82
C SER A 13 53.04 -67.47 -34.13
N TYR A 14 52.95 -68.57 -33.38
CA TYR A 14 51.86 -69.55 -33.54
C TYR A 14 50.50 -69.02 -33.04
N VAL A 15 50.48 -68.22 -31.98
CA VAL A 15 49.23 -67.63 -31.45
C VAL A 15 48.69 -66.54 -32.39
N ALA A 16 49.56 -65.76 -33.03
CA ALA A 16 49.15 -64.77 -34.04
C ALA A 16 48.56 -65.42 -35.30
N SER A 17 49.07 -66.60 -35.69
CA SER A 17 48.63 -67.32 -36.89
C SER A 17 47.31 -68.09 -36.66
N ALA A 18 47.04 -68.52 -35.42
CA ALA A 18 45.79 -69.19 -35.04
C ALA A 18 44.59 -68.23 -34.92
N LEU A 19 44.84 -66.95 -34.60
CA LEU A 19 43.80 -65.92 -34.52
C LEU A 19 43.38 -65.35 -35.89
N GLN A 20 44.14 -65.58 -36.96
CA GLN A 20 43.78 -65.17 -38.32
C GLN A 20 43.00 -66.24 -39.10
N ALA A 21 42.83 -67.45 -38.55
CA ALA A 21 42.20 -68.58 -39.25
C ALA A 21 40.79 -68.96 -38.75
N SER A 22 40.28 -68.32 -37.68
CA SER A 22 39.00 -68.73 -37.06
C SER A 22 37.79 -67.84 -37.33
N ASP A 23 37.92 -66.74 -38.07
CA ASP A 23 36.78 -65.82 -38.32
C ASP A 23 36.44 -65.62 -39.80
N GLN A 24 36.58 -66.69 -40.57
CA GLN A 24 35.97 -66.81 -41.90
C GLN A 24 34.99 -67.98 -41.91
N LYS A 25 33.81 -67.80 -41.31
CA LYS A 25 32.59 -68.57 -41.63
C LYS A 25 31.36 -67.93 -41.00
N GLY A 26 30.62 -67.19 -41.84
CA GLY A 26 29.27 -66.71 -41.54
C GLY A 26 29.04 -65.23 -41.83
N CYS A 27 29.07 -64.83 -43.11
CA CYS A 27 28.52 -63.55 -43.55
C CYS A 27 26.98 -63.60 -43.44
N GLY A 28 26.47 -63.49 -42.20
CA GLY A 28 25.12 -63.01 -41.97
C GLY A 28 25.16 -61.50 -42.19
N LYS A 29 24.58 -61.02 -43.30
CA LYS A 29 24.38 -59.60 -43.55
C LYS A 29 23.71 -58.99 -42.31
N ARG A 30 24.43 -58.22 -41.49
CA ARG A 30 23.83 -57.43 -40.41
C ARG A 30 22.93 -56.41 -41.09
N ALA A 31 21.64 -56.69 -41.14
CA ALA A 31 20.64 -55.74 -41.60
C ALA A 31 20.70 -54.53 -40.67
N TYR A 32 21.21 -53.41 -41.18
CA TYR A 32 21.18 -52.13 -40.50
C TYR A 32 19.71 -51.70 -40.40
N GLN A 33 19.02 -52.10 -39.33
CA GLN A 33 17.63 -51.71 -39.12
C GLN A 33 17.58 -50.22 -38.80
N LYS A 34 16.78 -49.48 -39.57
CA LYS A 34 16.50 -48.06 -39.34
C LYS A 34 15.67 -47.91 -38.06
N ALA A 35 16.33 -47.89 -36.90
CA ALA A 35 15.71 -47.65 -35.60
C ALA A 35 15.56 -46.14 -35.28
N SER A 36 15.50 -45.27 -36.31
CA SER A 36 15.50 -43.81 -36.10
C SER A 36 14.27 -43.33 -35.32
N VAL A 37 13.10 -43.94 -35.54
CA VAL A 37 11.83 -43.53 -34.91
C VAL A 37 11.84 -43.73 -33.38
N THR A 38 12.48 -44.80 -32.89
CA THR A 38 12.55 -45.05 -31.43
C THR A 38 13.58 -44.15 -30.76
N VAL A 39 14.68 -43.83 -31.44
CA VAL A 39 15.70 -42.88 -30.95
C VAL A 39 15.13 -41.46 -30.90
N GLU A 40 14.45 -41.02 -31.94
CA GLU A 40 13.78 -39.71 -31.97
C GLU A 40 12.74 -39.60 -30.83
N ALA A 41 11.88 -40.61 -30.67
CA ALA A 41 10.89 -40.64 -29.58
C ALA A 41 11.54 -40.62 -28.18
N ALA A 42 12.66 -41.33 -28.00
CA ALA A 42 13.38 -41.39 -26.73
C ALA A 42 14.00 -40.03 -26.32
N PHE A 43 14.31 -39.15 -27.26
CA PHE A 43 14.83 -37.80 -26.97
C PHE A 43 13.74 -36.73 -26.91
N VAL A 44 12.71 -36.82 -27.77
CA VAL A 44 11.63 -35.83 -27.83
C VAL A 44 10.85 -35.77 -26.51
N PHE A 45 10.54 -36.92 -25.92
CA PHE A 45 9.75 -36.97 -24.69
C PHE A 45 10.46 -36.31 -23.48
N PRO A 46 11.73 -36.61 -23.15
CA PRO A 46 12.46 -35.91 -22.10
C PRO A 46 12.67 -34.41 -22.37
N MET A 47 12.94 -34.01 -23.62
CA MET A 47 13.05 -32.58 -23.96
C MET A 47 11.73 -31.85 -23.76
N PHE A 48 10.60 -32.49 -24.11
CA PHE A 48 9.28 -31.95 -23.86
C PHE A 48 8.98 -31.79 -22.36
N LEU A 49 9.29 -32.80 -21.54
CA LEU A 49 9.12 -32.71 -20.08
C LEU A 49 9.99 -31.62 -19.47
N PHE A 50 11.24 -31.50 -19.93
CA PHE A 50 12.14 -30.45 -19.48
C PHE A 50 11.62 -29.06 -19.85
N LEU A 51 11.12 -28.88 -21.07
CA LEU A 51 10.46 -27.65 -21.51
C LEU A 51 9.25 -27.31 -20.64
N MET A 52 8.38 -28.30 -20.36
CA MET A 52 7.22 -28.12 -19.49
C MET A 52 7.65 -27.69 -18.07
N MET A 53 8.72 -28.30 -17.51
CA MET A 53 9.26 -27.87 -16.22
C MET A 53 9.78 -26.43 -16.25
N ILE A 54 10.47 -26.01 -17.31
CA ILE A 54 10.93 -24.63 -17.48
C ILE A 54 9.74 -23.66 -17.48
N LEU A 55 8.67 -23.98 -18.20
CA LEU A 55 7.47 -23.14 -18.28
C LEU A 55 6.74 -23.03 -16.93
N LEU A 56 6.84 -24.02 -16.05
CA LEU A 56 6.24 -23.98 -14.71
C LEU A 56 7.04 -23.15 -13.69
N ILE A 57 8.35 -22.93 -13.90
CA ILE A 57 9.20 -22.20 -12.95
C ILE A 57 8.73 -20.74 -12.76
N PRO A 58 8.48 -19.93 -13.82
CA PRO A 58 7.98 -18.56 -13.67
C PRO A 58 6.68 -18.48 -12.87
N LEU A 59 5.78 -19.44 -13.03
CA LEU A 59 4.52 -19.48 -12.29
C LEU A 59 4.75 -19.65 -10.78
N ARG A 60 5.76 -20.43 -10.37
CA ARG A 60 6.14 -20.56 -8.96
C ARG A 60 6.77 -19.28 -8.42
N ILE A 61 7.68 -18.66 -9.19
CA ILE A 61 8.30 -17.37 -8.84
C ILE A 61 7.22 -16.29 -8.67
N MET A 62 6.24 -16.21 -9.57
CA MET A 62 5.12 -15.27 -9.48
C MET A 62 4.23 -15.51 -8.26
N ARG A 63 4.00 -16.77 -7.87
CA ARG A 63 3.26 -17.08 -6.64
C ARG A 63 4.03 -16.62 -5.40
N ALA A 64 5.32 -16.90 -5.34
CA ALA A 64 6.20 -16.42 -4.27
C ALA A 64 6.20 -14.88 -4.19
N GLN A 65 6.37 -14.21 -5.32
CA GLN A 65 6.36 -12.75 -5.39
C GLN A 65 5.02 -12.15 -4.92
N ARG A 66 3.88 -12.73 -5.30
CA ARG A 66 2.56 -12.27 -4.83
C ARG A 66 2.38 -12.43 -3.32
N ARG A 67 2.85 -13.52 -2.73
CA ARG A 67 2.83 -13.71 -1.26
C ARG A 67 3.69 -12.67 -0.56
N MET A 68 4.92 -12.46 -1.04
CA MET A 68 5.82 -11.44 -0.49
C MET A 68 5.24 -10.04 -0.59
N GLN A 69 4.65 -9.71 -1.75
CA GLN A 69 3.98 -8.43 -1.97
C GLN A 69 2.83 -8.23 -0.98
N ALA A 70 1.99 -9.25 -0.77
CA ALA A 70 0.87 -9.16 0.17
C ALA A 70 1.32 -8.89 1.62
N VAL A 71 2.43 -9.50 2.06
CA VAL A 71 3.02 -9.28 3.39
C VAL A 71 3.57 -7.86 3.51
N VAL A 72 4.32 -7.41 2.50
CA VAL A 72 4.89 -6.06 2.51
C VAL A 72 3.81 -4.99 2.48
N GLU A 73 2.72 -5.23 1.74
CA GLU A 73 1.56 -4.34 1.70
C GLU A 73 0.78 -4.31 3.02
N SER A 74 0.61 -5.46 3.69
CA SER A 74 -0.08 -5.50 4.98
C SER A 74 0.72 -4.79 6.07
N VAL A 75 2.03 -5.05 6.16
CA VAL A 75 2.92 -4.36 7.11
C VAL A 75 2.96 -2.86 6.83
N CYS A 76 3.08 -2.46 5.55
CA CYS A 76 3.09 -1.05 5.17
C CYS A 76 1.77 -0.35 5.54
N LYS A 77 0.63 -1.01 5.34
CA LYS A 77 -0.69 -0.51 5.75
C LYS A 77 -0.76 -0.29 7.26
N ASP A 78 -0.40 -1.30 8.06
CA ASP A 78 -0.45 -1.23 9.52
C ASP A 78 0.48 -0.14 10.06
N CYS A 79 1.71 -0.07 9.56
CA CYS A 79 2.65 0.98 9.92
C CYS A 79 2.13 2.39 9.57
N CYS A 80 1.50 2.58 8.41
CA CYS A 80 0.92 3.87 8.04
C CYS A 80 -0.26 4.27 8.92
N GLN A 81 -1.04 3.30 9.41
CA GLN A 81 -2.16 3.54 10.32
C GLN A 81 -1.68 3.90 11.72
N TYR A 82 -0.67 3.18 12.23
CA TYR A 82 -0.13 3.39 13.58
C TYR A 82 0.92 4.50 13.66
N ALA A 83 1.36 5.07 12.53
CA ALA A 83 2.27 6.21 12.49
C ALA A 83 1.76 7.40 13.34
N TYR A 84 0.45 7.68 13.29
CA TYR A 84 -0.18 8.72 14.12
C TYR A 84 0.12 8.55 15.61
N ALA A 85 0.12 7.32 16.11
CA ALA A 85 0.38 7.08 17.52
C ALA A 85 1.83 7.42 17.91
N LYS A 86 2.80 7.09 17.08
CA LYS A 86 4.21 7.40 17.35
C LYS A 86 4.54 8.87 17.17
N TYR A 87 4.11 9.48 16.07
CA TYR A 87 4.54 10.82 15.67
C TYR A 87 3.66 11.93 16.22
N THR A 88 2.41 11.63 16.57
CA THR A 88 1.47 12.62 17.10
C THR A 88 1.11 12.32 18.55
N LEU A 89 0.61 11.13 18.87
CA LEU A 89 0.13 10.85 20.24
C LEU A 89 1.24 10.74 21.28
N LEU A 90 2.34 10.06 21.00
CA LEU A 90 3.40 9.78 21.98
C LEU A 90 4.11 11.07 22.48
N PRO A 91 4.44 12.05 21.61
CA PRO A 91 4.94 13.36 22.05
C PRO A 91 3.94 14.15 22.91
N LEU A 92 2.62 13.95 22.71
CA LEU A 92 1.59 14.58 23.55
C LEU A 92 1.40 13.82 24.87
N ALA A 93 1.46 12.48 24.84
CA ALA A 93 1.21 11.62 25.99
C ALA A 93 2.27 11.74 27.09
N SER A 94 3.52 12.11 26.75
CA SER A 94 4.55 12.44 27.75
C SER A 94 4.17 13.62 28.67
N SER A 95 3.10 14.35 28.36
CA SER A 95 2.66 15.55 29.09
C SER A 95 1.41 15.33 29.97
N SER A 96 0.59 14.30 29.72
CA SER A 96 -0.59 14.00 30.54
C SER A 96 -1.18 12.63 30.16
N LEU A 97 -1.07 11.64 31.06
CA LEU A 97 -1.41 10.25 30.77
C LEU A 97 -2.37 9.59 31.77
N ASP A 98 -3.04 10.35 32.64
CA ASP A 98 -3.86 9.74 33.71
C ASP A 98 -5.38 9.72 33.43
N GLY A 99 -5.88 10.34 32.35
CA GLY A 99 -7.32 10.68 32.28
C GLY A 99 -8.17 10.11 31.13
N ILE A 100 -7.60 9.53 30.07
CA ILE A 100 -8.32 9.53 28.77
C ILE A 100 -9.01 8.20 28.43
N PHE A 101 -8.68 7.09 29.07
CA PHE A 101 -8.99 5.79 28.48
C PHE A 101 -9.78 4.85 29.41
N ASN A 102 -11.10 5.05 29.46
CA ASN A 102 -12.04 3.96 29.72
C ASN A 102 -12.15 3.13 28.43
N LEU A 103 -11.18 2.24 28.19
CA LEU A 103 -11.08 1.46 26.95
C LEU A 103 -11.96 0.21 27.03
N ASP A 104 -12.71 -0.04 25.95
CA ASP A 104 -13.38 -1.34 25.76
C ASP A 104 -12.38 -2.45 25.36
N SER A 105 -12.86 -3.70 25.24
CA SER A 105 -12.04 -4.85 24.88
C SER A 105 -11.46 -4.79 23.46
N GLN A 106 -12.13 -4.13 22.53
CA GLN A 106 -11.72 -3.97 21.13
C GLN A 106 -10.67 -2.87 20.96
N GLU A 107 -10.80 -1.77 21.70
CA GLU A 107 -9.82 -0.68 21.74
C GLU A 107 -8.51 -1.14 22.39
N MET A 108 -8.58 -2.04 23.37
CA MET A 108 -7.40 -2.68 23.98
C MET A 108 -6.62 -3.56 22.98
N GLU A 109 -7.32 -4.26 22.07
CA GLU A 109 -6.67 -5.04 21.01
C GLU A 109 -5.93 -4.13 20.01
N VAL A 110 -6.54 -3.00 19.65
CA VAL A 110 -5.92 -1.99 18.77
C VAL A 110 -4.68 -1.40 19.43
N LEU A 111 -4.75 -1.09 20.72
CA LEU A 111 -3.60 -0.57 21.49
C LEU A 111 -2.45 -1.58 21.56
N LYS A 112 -2.77 -2.86 21.75
CA LYS A 112 -1.78 -3.94 21.76
C LYS A 112 -1.08 -4.09 20.40
N LYS A 113 -1.86 -4.10 19.30
CA LYS A 113 -1.30 -4.14 17.94
C LYS A 113 -0.46 -2.90 17.67
N MET A 114 -0.96 -1.72 18.01
CA MET A 114 -0.22 -0.46 17.89
C MET A 114 1.14 -0.52 18.63
N GLY A 115 1.15 -1.03 19.87
CA GLY A 115 2.37 -1.21 20.66
C GLY A 115 3.37 -2.19 20.02
N GLU A 116 2.89 -3.21 19.30
CA GLU A 116 3.75 -4.13 18.54
C GLU A 116 4.49 -3.41 17.40
N TYR A 117 3.82 -2.52 16.65
CA TYR A 117 4.41 -1.86 15.48
C TYR A 117 5.24 -0.60 15.81
N LEU A 118 5.00 0.05 16.95
CA LEU A 118 5.66 1.31 17.34
C LEU A 118 7.20 1.27 17.32
N PRO A 119 7.85 0.23 17.90
CA PRO A 119 9.31 0.12 17.91
C PRO A 119 9.90 0.00 16.50
N TYR A 120 9.12 -0.52 15.56
CA TYR A 120 9.57 -0.79 14.19
C TYR A 120 9.30 0.37 13.23
N LEU A 121 8.67 1.47 13.66
CA LEU A 121 8.48 2.68 12.84
C LEU A 121 9.79 3.50 12.71
N GLU A 122 10.88 2.83 12.37
CA GLU A 122 12.20 3.38 12.07
C GLU A 122 12.79 2.60 10.90
N GLY A 123 13.48 3.26 9.97
CA GLY A 123 13.80 2.67 8.66
C GLY A 123 14.46 1.28 8.73
N ALA A 124 15.48 1.11 9.57
CA ALA A 124 16.19 -0.16 9.72
C ALA A 124 15.35 -1.23 10.45
N ALA A 125 14.69 -0.85 11.55
CA ALA A 125 13.85 -1.74 12.34
C ALA A 125 12.63 -2.24 11.53
N LEU A 126 12.04 -1.36 10.72
CA LEU A 126 10.93 -1.67 9.81
C LEU A 126 11.35 -2.70 8.77
N GLY A 127 12.55 -2.54 8.21
CA GLY A 127 13.11 -3.46 7.22
C GLY A 127 13.29 -4.86 7.78
N GLU A 128 13.88 -4.99 8.97
CA GLU A 128 14.09 -6.29 9.62
C GLU A 128 12.78 -6.94 10.07
N PHE A 129 11.88 -6.15 10.65
CA PHE A 129 10.54 -6.63 11.02
C PHE A 129 9.74 -7.12 9.82
N SER A 130 9.78 -6.39 8.70
CA SER A 130 9.16 -6.81 7.44
C SER A 130 9.80 -8.08 6.89
N ALA A 131 11.13 -8.22 6.98
CA ALA A 131 11.85 -9.42 6.56
C ALA A 131 11.54 -10.63 7.46
N MET A 132 11.33 -10.42 8.77
CA MET A 132 10.88 -11.46 9.70
C MET A 132 9.47 -11.95 9.36
N ARG A 133 8.50 -11.03 9.20
CA ARG A 133 7.13 -11.37 8.79
C ARG A 133 7.09 -12.06 7.42
N ALA A 134 7.93 -11.63 6.48
CA ALA A 134 8.05 -12.26 5.18
C ALA A 134 8.63 -13.69 5.26
N ARG A 135 9.63 -13.92 6.11
CA ARG A 135 10.19 -15.27 6.37
C ARG A 135 9.12 -16.22 6.90
N ASP A 136 8.31 -15.77 7.86
CA ASP A 136 7.25 -16.57 8.48
C ASP A 136 6.12 -16.90 7.48
N ALA A 137 5.74 -15.95 6.63
CA ALA A 137 4.66 -16.13 5.65
C ALA A 137 5.07 -16.90 4.38
N ALA A 138 6.36 -16.87 4.02
CA ALA A 138 6.85 -17.46 2.77
C ALA A 138 6.75 -18.98 2.78
N GLN A 139 7.24 -19.60 3.86
CA GLN A 139 7.35 -21.06 4.07
C GLN A 139 7.77 -21.84 2.80
N ASP A 140 8.60 -21.25 1.95
CA ASP A 140 9.06 -21.83 0.69
C ASP A 140 10.57 -22.04 0.76
N ARG A 141 11.00 -23.30 0.63
CA ARG A 141 12.41 -23.72 0.66
C ARG A 141 13.27 -23.09 -0.45
N HIS A 142 12.65 -22.54 -1.49
CA HIS A 142 13.37 -21.92 -2.60
C HIS A 142 13.68 -20.45 -2.35
N ILE A 143 13.19 -19.86 -1.26
CA ILE A 143 13.41 -18.45 -0.97
C ILE A 143 14.53 -18.33 0.06
N GLU A 144 15.58 -17.59 -0.30
CA GLU A 144 16.77 -17.42 0.51
C GLU A 144 17.13 -15.92 0.62
N GLY A 145 17.85 -15.54 1.68
CA GLY A 145 18.46 -14.21 1.79
C GLY A 145 17.51 -13.01 1.84
N ILE A 146 16.33 -13.15 2.47
CA ILE A 146 15.36 -12.06 2.63
C ILE A 146 15.95 -10.95 3.53
N HIS A 147 16.01 -9.72 3.03
CA HIS A 147 16.45 -8.56 3.81
C HIS A 147 15.74 -7.27 3.37
N GLY A 148 15.60 -6.33 4.31
CA GLY A 148 14.88 -5.07 4.12
C GLY A 148 15.75 -3.80 4.10
N LEU A 149 17.04 -3.91 3.76
CA LEU A 149 18.05 -2.84 3.95
C LEU A 149 17.72 -1.50 3.26
N LYS A 150 16.91 -1.53 2.19
CA LYS A 150 16.51 -0.35 1.41
C LYS A 150 15.18 0.25 1.87
N THR A 151 14.68 -0.18 3.02
CA THR A 151 13.46 0.33 3.65
C THR A 151 13.70 1.72 4.23
N SER A 152 12.70 2.58 4.11
CA SER A 152 12.70 3.95 4.57
C SER A 152 11.41 4.25 5.31
N CYS A 153 11.50 4.88 6.48
CA CYS A 153 10.36 5.33 7.27
C CYS A 153 10.34 6.87 7.28
N MET A 154 9.16 7.46 7.05
CA MET A 154 8.91 8.90 7.19
C MET A 154 9.91 9.80 6.43
N ARG A 155 10.21 9.45 5.17
CA ARG A 155 10.90 10.37 4.25
C ARG A 155 9.91 11.33 3.60
N GLU A 156 10.41 12.19 2.71
CA GLU A 156 9.68 13.12 1.84
C GLU A 156 8.15 12.93 1.88
N ASN A 157 7.44 13.91 2.44
CA ASN A 157 5.99 13.94 2.55
C ASN A 157 5.36 12.83 3.42
N ASN A 158 6.04 12.41 4.48
CA ASN A 158 5.63 11.35 5.42
C ASN A 158 5.43 9.99 4.74
N MET A 159 6.27 9.67 3.76
CA MET A 159 6.19 8.41 3.02
C MET A 159 6.94 7.29 3.74
N ILE A 160 6.25 6.16 3.90
CA ILE A 160 6.83 4.89 4.34
C ILE A 160 7.03 4.03 3.10
N VAL A 161 8.27 3.59 2.87
CA VAL A 161 8.67 2.76 1.73
C VAL A 161 9.33 1.51 2.26
N ILE A 162 8.67 0.36 2.10
CA ILE A 162 9.20 -0.94 2.49
C ILE A 162 9.66 -1.65 1.22
N ARG A 163 10.93 -2.04 1.20
CA ARG A 163 11.53 -2.82 0.12
C ARG A 163 12.19 -4.06 0.70
N LEU A 164 11.74 -5.23 0.24
CA LEU A 164 12.38 -6.50 0.55
C LEU A 164 13.08 -7.04 -0.69
N ASP A 165 14.36 -7.34 -0.56
CA ASP A 165 15.17 -8.01 -1.57
C ASP A 165 15.39 -9.47 -1.11
N TYR A 166 15.26 -10.44 -2.02
CA TYR A 166 15.42 -11.87 -1.75
C TYR A 166 15.92 -12.63 -2.97
N GLN A 167 16.43 -13.84 -2.77
CA GLN A 167 16.88 -14.72 -3.84
C GLN A 167 15.92 -15.91 -3.98
N TYR A 168 15.48 -16.19 -5.19
CA TYR A 168 14.70 -17.38 -5.51
C TYR A 168 15.62 -18.44 -6.14
N ARG A 169 15.83 -19.54 -5.43
CA ARG A 169 16.63 -20.68 -5.86
C ARG A 169 15.91 -21.49 -6.92
N LEU A 170 16.56 -21.66 -8.07
CA LEU A 170 16.03 -22.46 -9.15
C LEU A 170 16.16 -23.96 -8.81
N PRO A 171 15.18 -24.80 -9.20
CA PRO A 171 15.24 -26.24 -8.94
C PRO A 171 16.39 -26.94 -9.70
N PHE A 172 16.86 -26.33 -10.79
CA PHE A 172 18.04 -26.73 -11.55
C PHE A 172 18.72 -25.47 -12.10
N SER A 173 20.02 -25.58 -12.39
CA SER A 173 20.77 -24.48 -12.98
C SER A 173 20.31 -24.24 -14.41
N VAL A 174 19.90 -23.01 -14.73
CA VAL A 174 19.52 -22.59 -16.08
C VAL A 174 20.57 -21.58 -16.55
N PHE A 175 21.32 -21.92 -17.60
CA PHE A 175 22.43 -21.10 -18.12
C PHE A 175 23.49 -20.73 -17.06
N GLY A 176 23.81 -21.65 -16.15
CA GLY A 176 24.79 -21.42 -15.08
C GLY A 176 24.27 -20.59 -13.90
N LYS A 177 23.01 -20.15 -13.91
CA LYS A 177 22.37 -19.46 -12.79
C LYS A 177 21.63 -20.46 -11.90
N THR A 178 21.94 -20.43 -10.60
CA THR A 178 21.30 -21.26 -9.57
C THR A 178 20.22 -20.51 -8.78
N SER A 179 20.21 -19.18 -8.84
CA SER A 179 19.21 -18.32 -8.20
C SER A 179 18.87 -17.09 -9.06
N VAL A 180 17.71 -16.50 -8.78
CA VAL A 180 17.21 -15.26 -9.39
C VAL A 180 16.96 -14.24 -8.29
N ASN A 181 17.57 -13.07 -8.41
CA ASN A 181 17.34 -11.95 -7.49
C ASN A 181 15.97 -11.34 -7.76
N GLN A 182 15.14 -11.25 -6.72
CA GLN A 182 13.81 -10.69 -6.77
C GLN A 182 13.66 -9.61 -5.69
N PHE A 183 12.74 -8.68 -5.91
CA PHE A 183 12.40 -7.67 -4.91
C PHE A 183 10.91 -7.35 -4.95
N VAL A 184 10.38 -6.90 -3.81
CA VAL A 184 9.02 -6.40 -3.66
C VAL A 184 9.05 -5.05 -2.95
N VAL A 185 8.13 -4.17 -3.30
CA VAL A 185 8.06 -2.80 -2.76
C VAL A 185 6.61 -2.44 -2.45
N SER A 186 6.39 -1.83 -1.29
CA SER A 186 5.18 -1.08 -0.98
C SER A 186 5.55 0.31 -0.52
N SER A 187 4.84 1.31 -1.03
CA SER A 187 5.00 2.70 -0.67
C SER A 187 3.64 3.31 -0.36
N ARG A 188 3.51 3.95 0.81
CA ARG A 188 2.28 4.59 1.26
C ARG A 188 2.61 5.83 2.08
N ARG A 189 1.73 6.83 2.03
CA ARG A 189 1.80 8.01 2.91
C ARG A 189 1.29 7.62 4.28
N ALA A 190 2.09 7.88 5.31
CA ALA A 190 1.70 7.68 6.70
C ALA A 190 0.59 8.67 7.09
N TRP A 191 -0.37 8.19 7.87
CA TRP A 191 -1.35 9.06 8.49
C TRP A 191 -0.76 9.63 9.79
N VAL A 192 -0.49 10.94 9.80
CA VAL A 192 0.06 11.67 10.95
C VAL A 192 -0.95 12.66 11.55
N GLY A 193 -2.22 12.53 11.17
CA GLY A 193 -3.28 13.47 11.53
C GLY A 193 -3.47 14.57 10.49
N LYS A 194 -4.41 15.47 10.77
CA LYS A 194 -4.73 16.63 9.92
C LYS A 194 -4.06 17.86 10.51
N ASP A 195 -3.36 18.62 9.67
CA ASP A 195 -2.83 19.93 10.06
C ASP A 195 -3.96 20.81 10.62
N GLY A 196 -3.81 21.28 11.86
CA GLY A 196 -4.79 22.11 12.55
C GLY A 196 -5.94 21.36 13.25
N MET A 197 -5.88 20.04 13.46
CA MET A 197 -6.62 19.41 14.56
C MET A 197 -5.86 19.67 15.86
N GLU A 198 -6.25 20.73 16.55
CA GLU A 198 -5.98 20.86 17.97
C GLU A 198 -6.75 19.74 18.68
N LEU A 199 -6.03 18.73 19.18
CA LEU A 199 -6.59 17.91 20.24
C LEU A 199 -6.83 18.85 21.43
N PRO A 200 -7.99 18.79 22.10
CA PRO A 200 -8.31 19.67 23.22
C PRO A 200 -7.47 19.25 24.42
N ILE A 201 -6.20 19.65 24.42
CA ILE A 201 -5.24 19.38 25.47
C ILE A 201 -4.57 20.71 25.80
N GLU A 202 -4.89 21.24 26.97
CA GLU A 202 -4.29 22.46 27.49
C GLU A 202 -2.76 22.28 27.62
N GLY A 203 -1.98 23.13 26.96
CA GLY A 203 -0.55 23.29 27.26
C GLY A 203 0.47 22.92 26.16
N ALA A 204 0.06 22.58 24.94
CA ALA A 204 1.02 22.41 23.84
C ALA A 204 1.62 23.76 23.41
N LYS A 205 2.96 23.88 23.48
CA LYS A 205 3.70 25.07 23.05
C LYS A 205 3.56 25.26 21.53
N LYS A 206 3.17 26.48 21.16
CA LYS A 206 2.94 26.98 19.81
C LYS A 206 4.26 27.05 19.03
N GLU A 207 4.35 26.34 17.90
CA GLU A 207 5.25 26.70 16.82
C GLU A 207 4.45 27.52 15.80
N ASP A 208 4.78 28.81 15.71
CA ASP A 208 4.20 29.85 14.84
C ASP A 208 2.70 29.72 14.58
N ASP A 209 1.90 30.16 15.56
CA ASP A 209 0.50 30.51 15.37
C ASP A 209 0.39 31.73 14.45
N GLU A 210 0.64 31.55 13.15
CA GLU A 210 0.15 32.47 12.15
C GLU A 210 -1.38 32.49 12.25
N GLU A 211 -1.95 33.66 12.58
CA GLU A 211 -3.38 33.84 12.77
C GLU A 211 -4.16 33.32 11.55
N MET A 212 -5.03 32.33 11.75
CA MET A 212 -5.81 31.73 10.66
C MET A 212 -7.14 32.46 10.50
N VAL A 213 -7.51 32.78 9.26
CA VAL A 213 -8.73 33.53 8.92
C VAL A 213 -9.57 32.78 7.88
N TYR A 214 -10.84 33.16 7.76
CA TYR A 214 -11.81 32.53 6.87
C TYR A 214 -12.18 33.44 5.71
N VAL A 215 -12.24 32.86 4.52
CA VAL A 215 -12.43 33.59 3.25
C VAL A 215 -13.49 32.86 2.43
N GLY A 216 -14.43 33.61 1.86
CA GLY A 216 -15.48 33.08 0.97
C GLY A 216 -14.97 32.88 -0.45
N ARG A 217 -15.82 32.35 -1.35
CA ARG A 217 -15.46 32.12 -2.77
C ARG A 217 -15.03 33.39 -3.51
N THR A 218 -15.68 34.51 -3.20
CA THR A 218 -15.49 35.83 -3.82
C THR A 218 -15.51 36.92 -2.75
N SER A 219 -14.84 36.68 -1.62
CA SER A 219 -14.85 37.64 -0.51
C SER A 219 -13.84 38.76 -0.71
N THR A 220 -14.29 40.01 -0.58
CA THR A 220 -13.46 41.22 -0.56
C THR A 220 -12.82 41.50 0.80
N ARG A 221 -13.20 40.72 1.82
CA ARG A 221 -12.75 40.83 3.21
C ARG A 221 -12.53 39.46 3.81
N TYR A 222 -11.63 39.35 4.79
CA TYR A 222 -11.47 38.13 5.57
C TYR A 222 -12.30 38.18 6.85
N HIS A 223 -12.65 37.00 7.37
CA HIS A 223 -13.48 36.81 8.56
C HIS A 223 -12.68 36.09 9.65
N LEU A 224 -12.88 36.48 10.91
CA LEU A 224 -12.23 35.84 12.06
C LEU A 224 -12.99 34.61 12.55
N SER A 225 -14.30 34.55 12.31
CA SER A 225 -15.16 33.45 12.71
C SER A 225 -15.79 32.79 11.48
N PRO A 226 -15.86 31.43 11.43
CA PRO A 226 -16.57 30.73 10.37
C PRO A 226 -18.09 30.98 10.41
N ASN A 227 -18.61 31.38 11.58
CA ASN A 227 -20.03 31.67 11.83
C ASN A 227 -20.37 33.16 11.63
N CYS A 228 -19.54 33.91 10.90
CA CYS A 228 -19.87 35.29 10.57
C CYS A 228 -21.16 35.33 9.75
N HIS A 229 -22.02 36.32 10.01
CA HIS A 229 -23.28 36.52 9.29
C HIS A 229 -23.14 36.63 7.76
N TYR A 230 -21.97 37.05 7.28
CA TYR A 230 -21.65 37.15 5.85
C TYR A 230 -21.10 35.86 5.23
N LEU A 231 -20.85 34.83 6.05
CA LEU A 231 -20.16 33.61 5.65
C LEU A 231 -21.01 32.36 5.90
N ALA A 232 -21.64 32.27 7.07
CA ALA A 232 -22.52 31.19 7.45
C ALA A 232 -23.99 31.56 7.24
N ASN A 233 -24.75 30.59 6.74
CA ASN A 233 -26.20 30.70 6.61
C ASN A 233 -26.88 30.02 7.80
N ASP A 234 -27.69 30.78 8.54
CA ASP A 234 -28.48 30.28 9.66
C ASP A 234 -29.71 29.50 9.14
N ALA A 235 -29.52 28.23 8.79
CA ALA A 235 -30.59 27.37 8.33
C ALA A 235 -31.28 26.66 9.50
N ARG A 236 -32.61 26.78 9.59
CA ARG A 236 -33.46 26.10 10.58
C ARG A 236 -34.29 25.03 9.90
N ALA A 237 -34.30 23.82 10.48
CA ALA A 237 -35.19 22.74 10.08
C ALA A 237 -36.62 23.02 10.57
N VAL A 238 -37.59 22.92 9.66
CA VAL A 238 -39.03 23.09 9.93
C VAL A 238 -39.84 22.07 9.17
N SER A 239 -41.01 21.71 9.68
CA SER A 239 -41.94 20.84 8.97
C SER A 239 -42.50 21.57 7.74
N ILE A 240 -42.61 20.87 6.60
CA ILE A 240 -43.17 21.45 5.36
C ILE A 240 -44.59 22.00 5.57
N PHE A 241 -45.36 21.40 6.49
CA PHE A 241 -46.72 21.81 6.82
C PHE A 241 -46.77 23.15 7.58
N GLU A 242 -45.70 23.52 8.29
CA GLU A 242 -45.62 24.74 9.09
C GLU A 242 -45.08 25.94 8.29
N VAL A 243 -44.40 25.69 7.17
CA VAL A 243 -43.75 26.74 6.35
C VAL A 243 -44.73 27.82 5.90
N GLY A 244 -45.97 27.44 5.57
CA GLY A 244 -47.02 28.38 5.15
C GLY A 244 -47.38 29.44 6.21
N ASN A 245 -47.19 29.11 7.49
CA ASN A 245 -47.47 29.98 8.62
C ASN A 245 -46.27 30.84 9.02
N LEU A 246 -45.07 30.47 8.59
CA LEU A 246 -43.84 31.19 8.92
C LEU A 246 -43.59 32.36 7.95
N ARG A 247 -42.92 33.38 8.47
CA ARG A 247 -42.46 34.55 7.69
C ARG A 247 -40.97 34.76 7.94
N ASN A 248 -40.30 35.37 6.96
CA ASN A 248 -38.92 35.79 7.13
C ASN A 248 -38.81 37.08 7.95
N LYS A 249 -37.58 37.52 8.28
CA LYS A 249 -37.35 38.75 9.06
C LYS A 249 -37.97 40.00 8.42
N SER A 250 -38.21 39.99 7.11
CA SER A 250 -38.84 41.08 6.35
C SER A 250 -40.36 40.92 6.19
N GLY A 251 -40.98 39.93 6.84
CA GLY A 251 -42.42 39.66 6.77
C GLY A 251 -42.89 38.92 5.50
N GLY A 252 -41.98 38.47 4.65
CA GLY A 252 -42.26 37.73 3.41
C GLY A 252 -42.56 36.24 3.64
N LYS A 253 -43.28 35.63 2.69
CA LYS A 253 -43.55 34.18 2.64
C LYS A 253 -42.33 33.42 2.08
N TYR A 254 -42.19 32.16 2.47
CA TYR A 254 -41.17 31.26 1.93
C TYR A 254 -41.68 30.52 0.69
N HIS A 255 -40.86 30.47 -0.36
CA HIS A 255 -41.16 29.79 -1.62
C HIS A 255 -40.22 28.60 -1.88
N ALA A 256 -40.62 27.68 -2.75
CA ALA A 256 -39.77 26.54 -3.08
C ALA A 256 -38.48 27.00 -3.76
N CYS A 257 -37.32 26.48 -3.33
CA CYS A 257 -36.07 26.71 -4.06
C CYS A 257 -36.14 26.11 -5.47
N ALA A 258 -35.75 26.88 -6.49
CA ALA A 258 -35.72 26.40 -7.88
C ALA A 258 -34.80 25.18 -8.12
N ARG A 259 -33.80 24.97 -7.26
CA ARG A 259 -32.81 23.88 -7.42
C ARG A 259 -33.17 22.61 -6.66
N CYS A 260 -33.65 22.72 -5.42
CA CYS A 260 -33.94 21.56 -4.57
C CYS A 260 -35.41 21.43 -4.16
N GLY A 261 -36.24 22.45 -4.40
CA GLY A 261 -37.64 22.49 -3.95
C GLY A 261 -38.58 21.52 -4.67
N ALA A 262 -38.16 20.96 -5.82
CA ALA A 262 -38.91 19.93 -6.55
C ALA A 262 -38.67 18.49 -6.03
N ALA A 263 -37.69 18.30 -5.13
CA ALA A 263 -37.44 17.00 -4.50
C ALA A 263 -38.49 16.75 -3.39
N LEU A 264 -39.69 16.37 -3.82
CA LEU A 264 -40.93 16.14 -3.05
C LEU A 264 -40.88 14.89 -2.14
N GLY A 265 -39.82 14.70 -1.37
CA GLY A 265 -39.66 13.51 -0.51
C GLY A 265 -39.39 13.78 0.97
N SER A 266 -39.05 15.01 1.38
CA SER A 266 -38.69 15.30 2.76
C SER A 266 -39.83 15.97 3.52
N SER A 267 -40.24 15.36 4.64
CA SER A 267 -41.19 15.96 5.60
C SER A 267 -40.63 17.22 6.28
N THR A 268 -39.30 17.33 6.30
CA THR A 268 -38.55 18.46 6.85
C THR A 268 -37.93 19.28 5.72
N VAL A 269 -38.04 20.60 5.82
CA VAL A 269 -37.34 21.55 4.95
C VAL A 269 -36.56 22.56 5.77
N TYR A 270 -35.60 23.21 5.13
CA TYR A 270 -34.71 24.17 5.75
C TYR A 270 -35.07 25.57 5.27
N ILE A 271 -35.33 26.47 6.22
CA ILE A 271 -35.58 27.88 5.97
C ILE A 271 -34.46 28.72 6.60
N MET A 272 -34.18 29.88 6.03
CA MET A 272 -33.24 30.84 6.60
C MET A 272 -34.00 32.12 6.96
N PRO A 273 -33.82 32.71 8.15
CA PRO A 273 -34.54 33.91 8.56
C PRO A 273 -34.33 35.12 7.64
N SER A 274 -33.17 35.21 6.98
CA SER A 274 -32.83 36.23 5.98
C SER A 274 -33.20 35.85 4.54
N GLY A 275 -33.64 34.61 4.30
CA GLY A 275 -33.99 34.10 2.98
C GLY A 275 -35.46 34.24 2.62
N THR A 276 -35.78 34.00 1.35
CA THR A 276 -37.16 33.94 0.82
C THR A 276 -37.54 32.54 0.33
N THR A 277 -36.61 31.60 0.31
CA THR A 277 -36.83 30.24 -0.17
C THR A 277 -36.61 29.19 0.91
N TYR A 278 -37.37 28.10 0.85
CA TYR A 278 -37.13 26.88 1.61
C TYR A 278 -36.39 25.85 0.76
N HIS A 279 -35.58 25.02 1.41
CA HIS A 279 -34.69 24.06 0.77
C HIS A 279 -34.92 22.65 1.32
N SER A 280 -34.91 21.62 0.47
CA SER A 280 -35.08 20.23 0.93
C SER A 280 -33.80 19.63 1.53
N SER A 281 -32.63 20.26 1.34
CA SER A 281 -31.34 19.81 1.88
C SER A 281 -30.42 20.98 2.19
N LEU A 282 -29.64 20.86 3.27
CA LEU A 282 -28.54 21.77 3.65
C LEU A 282 -27.38 21.76 2.63
N SER A 283 -27.26 20.71 1.81
CA SER A 283 -26.25 20.60 0.76
C SER A 283 -26.65 21.26 -0.56
N CYS A 284 -27.75 22.02 -0.59
CA CYS A 284 -28.19 22.68 -1.81
C CYS A 284 -27.19 23.76 -2.25
N SER A 285 -26.74 23.69 -3.51
CA SER A 285 -25.77 24.63 -4.09
C SER A 285 -26.19 26.10 -4.08
N ALA A 286 -27.47 26.39 -3.83
CA ALA A 286 -27.98 27.76 -3.65
C ALA A 286 -27.73 28.33 -2.24
N ILE A 287 -27.46 27.48 -1.23
CA ILE A 287 -27.27 27.89 0.17
C ILE A 287 -25.93 27.46 0.76
N THR A 288 -25.23 26.52 0.12
CA THR A 288 -23.88 26.14 0.54
C THR A 288 -22.91 27.27 0.23
N ALA A 289 -22.51 28.03 1.24
CA ALA A 289 -21.42 28.99 1.13
C ALA A 289 -20.09 28.22 1.09
N TYR A 290 -19.27 28.48 0.07
CA TYR A 290 -17.90 27.95 0.03
C TYR A 290 -17.02 28.78 0.96
N VAL A 291 -16.44 28.12 1.96
CA VAL A 291 -15.58 28.73 2.97
C VAL A 291 -14.24 28.01 2.98
N ARG A 292 -13.15 28.76 2.85
CA ARG A 292 -11.78 28.27 3.01
C ARG A 292 -11.12 28.92 4.22
N LYS A 293 -10.35 28.14 4.98
CA LYS A 293 -9.50 28.62 6.07
C LYS A 293 -8.09 28.82 5.51
N VAL A 294 -7.54 30.02 5.65
CA VAL A 294 -6.24 30.45 5.08
C VAL A 294 -5.43 31.18 6.13
N LYS A 295 -4.11 31.23 5.96
CA LYS A 295 -3.24 32.04 6.83
C LYS A 295 -3.53 33.52 6.59
N LYS A 296 -3.50 34.35 7.64
CA LYS A 296 -3.69 35.80 7.50
C LYS A 296 -2.64 36.43 6.58
N SER A 297 -1.40 35.93 6.63
CA SER A 297 -0.28 36.33 5.76
C SER A 297 -0.62 36.18 4.27
N GLU A 298 -1.39 35.17 3.88
CA GLU A 298 -1.81 34.94 2.49
C GLU A 298 -2.89 35.93 2.01
N VAL A 299 -3.56 36.63 2.93
CA VAL A 299 -4.71 37.49 2.63
C VAL A 299 -4.62 38.87 3.27
N GLU A 300 -3.41 39.34 3.56
CA GLU A 300 -3.15 40.69 4.10
C GLU A 300 -3.71 41.81 3.20
N TYR A 301 -3.82 41.55 1.90
CA TYR A 301 -4.41 42.48 0.94
C TYR A 301 -5.94 42.63 1.08
N LEU A 302 -6.60 41.71 1.81
CA LEU A 302 -8.02 41.83 2.13
C LEU A 302 -8.17 42.53 3.49
N GLY A 303 -9.12 43.47 3.60
CA GLY A 303 -9.44 44.08 4.88
C GLY A 303 -10.25 43.13 5.78
N VAL A 304 -10.23 43.36 7.10
CA VAL A 304 -11.11 42.63 8.03
C VAL A 304 -12.58 42.96 7.74
N CYS A 305 -13.45 41.96 7.89
CA CYS A 305 -14.90 42.14 7.87
C CYS A 305 -15.34 43.11 8.98
N SER A 306 -16.20 44.08 8.67
CA SER A 306 -16.69 45.07 9.64
C SER A 306 -17.38 44.45 10.85
N TYR A 307 -18.09 43.34 10.66
CA TYR A 307 -18.73 42.60 11.76
C TYR A 307 -17.72 41.78 12.58
N CYS A 308 -16.65 41.29 11.97
CA CYS A 308 -15.61 40.56 12.69
C CYS A 308 -14.62 41.50 13.41
N GLY A 309 -14.33 42.66 12.81
CA GLY A 309 -13.40 43.65 13.35
C GLY A 309 -14.04 44.69 14.27
N GLY A 310 -15.37 44.72 14.38
CA GLY A 310 -16.12 45.64 15.23
C GLY A 310 -16.37 45.15 16.66
N VAL A 311 -15.77 44.03 17.06
CA VAL A 311 -15.85 43.52 18.44
C VAL A 311 -14.78 44.25 19.26
N HIS A 312 -15.16 45.39 19.84
CA HIS A 312 -14.48 46.00 20.98
C HIS A 312 -15.32 45.79 22.23
#